data_AF-A0A3R7ELZ9-F1
#
_entry.id   AF-A0A3R7ELZ9-F1
#
_cell.length_a   1.000
_cell.length_b   1.000
_cell.length_c   1.000
_cell.angle_alpha   90.00
_cell.angle_beta   90.00
_cell.angle_gamma   90.00
#
_symmetry.space_group_name_H-M   'P 1'
#
loop_
_entity.id
_entity.type
_entity.pdbx_description
1 polymer ?
#
loop_
_entity_poly.entity_id
_entity_poly.type
_entity_poly.pdbx_seq_one_letter_code
_entity_poly.pdbx_strand_id
1 'polypeptide(L)'
;MSAADVAAVVPTMGAEPLVTVTQVPESVWLHPVLELSAVRENVEAFKEESVAMLLARIGGHGIVPRTWNVGPDKKRKGIQVYWGDVENSEWPAMKTMGRIHASADTCARILTDINMAPRLDKFTRSGHVVHQFDDATDLRYFETHGFMVIDPRDFCVITTSKRLPDGRLAIASRSVTSIDDFGAKVGYSRGQALLTGYLLTPEPKDHANCDVIVYAHVDFGGSIPSSMIKMFGLAAPIKIVEQLQTIAVQVTSAATPSASI
;
A
#
# COMPACT_ATOMS: atom_id res chain seq x y z
N MET A 1 -32.88 32.31 -17.47
CA MET A 1 -31.63 32.82 -16.85
C MET A 1 -31.60 32.33 -15.41
N SER A 2 -30.49 31.72 -15.03
CA SER A 2 -30.31 30.85 -13.85
C SER A 2 -29.69 31.58 -12.65
N ALA A 3 -29.81 30.90 -11.50
CA ALA A 3 -28.88 30.82 -10.36
C ALA A 3 -28.94 31.91 -9.28
N ALA A 4 -29.20 31.45 -8.05
CA ALA A 4 -28.35 31.74 -6.90
C ALA A 4 -28.55 30.64 -5.84
N ASP A 5 -27.59 29.72 -5.81
CA ASP A 5 -27.45 28.61 -4.85
C ASP A 5 -27.10 29.11 -3.44
N VAL A 6 -27.70 28.45 -2.44
CA VAL A 6 -27.20 28.44 -1.05
C VAL A 6 -26.60 27.06 -0.82
N ALA A 7 -25.29 26.94 -0.98
CA ALA A 7 -24.54 25.73 -0.62
C ALA A 7 -23.81 25.95 0.71
N ALA A 8 -24.11 25.08 1.66
CA ALA A 8 -23.57 25.06 3.01
C ALA A 8 -22.05 24.83 3.04
N VAL A 9 -21.38 25.54 3.95
CA VAL A 9 -19.95 25.43 4.25
C VAL A 9 -19.69 24.14 5.03
N VAL A 10 -18.92 23.22 4.44
CA VAL A 10 -18.30 22.08 5.14
C VAL A 10 -16.88 22.52 5.56
N PRO A 11 -16.42 22.26 6.79
CA PRO A 11 -15.11 22.74 7.24
C PRO A 11 -13.98 21.95 6.58
N THR A 12 -13.13 22.64 5.83
CA THR A 12 -11.88 22.13 5.27
C THR A 12 -10.87 21.96 6.41
N MET A 13 -10.57 20.70 6.77
CA MET A 13 -9.41 20.39 7.61
C MET A 13 -8.12 20.65 6.82
N GLY A 14 -7.32 21.58 7.34
CA GLY A 14 -5.88 21.78 7.14
C GLY A 14 -5.25 21.22 5.87
N ALA A 15 -5.16 22.05 4.84
CA ALA A 15 -4.18 21.87 3.77
C ALA A 15 -2.85 22.49 4.21
N GLU A 16 -1.76 21.69 4.19
CA GLU A 16 -0.35 22.05 3.83
C GLU A 16 0.69 21.13 4.53
N PRO A 17 1.87 20.84 3.93
CA PRO A 17 2.24 20.94 2.53
C PRO A 17 2.19 19.57 1.83
N LEU A 18 1.82 19.55 0.54
CA LEU A 18 2.11 18.40 -0.31
C LEU A 18 3.62 18.16 -0.29
N VAL A 19 4.04 16.91 -0.10
CA VAL A 19 5.36 16.48 -0.56
C VAL A 19 5.52 16.99 -1.99
N THR A 20 6.48 17.87 -2.23
CA THR A 20 6.66 18.50 -3.52
C THR A 20 7.03 17.39 -4.50
N VAL A 21 6.04 16.99 -5.31
CA VAL A 21 6.12 15.94 -6.34
C VAL A 21 7.33 16.17 -7.28
N THR A 22 7.81 17.41 -7.36
CA THR A 22 8.98 17.88 -8.11
C THR A 22 10.31 17.20 -7.76
N GLN A 23 10.40 16.37 -6.73
CA GLN A 23 11.64 15.64 -6.40
C GLN A 23 11.74 14.25 -7.05
N VAL A 24 10.66 13.66 -7.56
CA VAL A 24 10.71 12.35 -8.22
C VAL A 24 10.70 12.56 -9.75
N PRO A 25 11.71 12.09 -10.49
CA PRO A 25 11.77 12.25 -11.95
C PRO A 25 10.56 11.61 -12.66
N GLU A 26 10.03 12.26 -13.69
CA GLU A 26 8.88 11.79 -14.48
C GLU A 26 9.02 10.34 -14.96
N SER A 27 10.24 9.94 -15.37
CA SER A 27 10.56 8.58 -15.80
C SER A 27 10.30 7.51 -14.74
N VAL A 28 10.55 7.82 -13.47
CA VAL A 28 10.35 6.89 -12.34
C VAL A 28 8.86 6.70 -12.05
N TRP A 29 8.02 7.69 -12.33
CA TRP A 29 6.57 7.59 -12.20
C TRP A 29 5.93 6.66 -13.23
N LEU A 30 6.48 6.66 -14.43
CA LEU A 30 5.98 5.89 -15.58
C LEU A 30 6.46 4.44 -15.53
N HIS A 31 7.68 4.22 -15.03
CA HIS A 31 8.31 2.89 -14.94
C HIS A 31 8.80 2.62 -13.52
N PRO A 32 7.89 2.26 -12.61
CA PRO A 32 8.23 2.14 -11.21
C PRO A 32 8.91 0.81 -10.86
N VAL A 33 9.15 -0.06 -11.83
CA VAL A 33 9.95 -1.29 -11.64
C VAL A 33 11.41 -0.99 -11.96
N LEU A 34 12.31 -1.42 -11.07
CA LEU A 34 13.75 -1.12 -11.16
C LEU A 34 14.57 -2.39 -11.29
N GLU A 35 15.72 -2.31 -11.96
CA GLU A 35 16.74 -3.35 -11.84
C GLU A 35 17.30 -3.37 -10.42
N LEU A 36 17.46 -4.56 -9.84
CA LEU A 36 17.96 -4.74 -8.48
C LEU A 36 19.37 -4.14 -8.31
N SER A 37 20.21 -4.19 -9.34
CA SER A 37 21.54 -3.58 -9.35
C SER A 37 21.48 -2.07 -9.12
N ALA A 38 20.57 -1.37 -9.81
CA ALA A 38 20.38 0.07 -9.64
C ALA A 38 19.96 0.43 -8.22
N VAL A 39 19.12 -0.40 -7.58
CA VAL A 39 18.75 -0.20 -6.17
C VAL A 39 19.93 -0.44 -5.24
N ARG A 40 20.76 -1.46 -5.51
CA ARG A 40 21.97 -1.75 -4.71
C ARG A 40 23.00 -0.63 -4.78
N GLU A 41 23.11 0.05 -5.92
CA GLU A 41 24.02 1.18 -6.09
C GLU A 41 23.61 2.40 -5.25
N ASN A 42 22.31 2.62 -5.04
CA ASN A 42 21.82 3.75 -4.26
C ASN A 42 20.50 3.45 -3.53
N VAL A 43 20.61 2.71 -2.43
CA VAL A 43 19.44 2.31 -1.63
C VAL A 43 18.73 3.54 -1.04
N GLU A 44 19.45 4.58 -0.61
CA GLU A 44 18.83 5.77 -0.02
C GLU A 44 17.94 6.51 -1.02
N ALA A 45 18.39 6.69 -2.27
CA ALA A 45 17.56 7.29 -3.32
C ALA A 45 16.28 6.46 -3.54
N PHE A 46 16.40 5.12 -3.61
CA PHE A 46 15.23 4.25 -3.72
C PHE A 46 14.23 4.48 -2.57
N LYS A 47 14.72 4.62 -1.33
CA LYS A 47 13.85 4.83 -0.16
C LYS A 47 13.10 6.15 -0.26
N GLU A 48 13.82 7.23 -0.54
CA GLU A 48 13.26 8.58 -0.62
C GLU A 48 12.24 8.69 -1.75
N GLU A 49 12.59 8.19 -2.93
CA GLU A 49 11.70 8.17 -4.09
C GLU A 49 10.45 7.33 -3.82
N SER A 50 10.59 6.11 -3.29
CA SER A 50 9.45 5.23 -3.05
C SER A 50 8.44 5.83 -2.07
N VAL A 51 8.93 6.46 -0.99
CA VAL A 51 8.08 7.15 -0.01
C VAL A 51 7.44 8.40 -0.63
N ALA A 52 8.19 9.22 -1.35
CA ALA A 52 7.65 10.39 -2.04
C ALA A 52 6.56 10.01 -3.06
N MET A 53 6.81 8.93 -3.81
CA MET A 53 5.85 8.36 -4.76
C MET A 53 4.56 7.95 -4.08
N LEU A 54 4.65 7.18 -2.99
CA LEU A 54 3.48 6.73 -2.23
C LEU A 54 2.62 7.92 -1.77
N LEU A 55 3.26 8.95 -1.19
CA LEU A 55 2.57 10.11 -0.65
C LEU A 55 1.87 10.92 -1.75
N ALA A 56 2.53 11.13 -2.89
CA ALA A 56 1.92 11.82 -4.03
C ALA A 56 0.75 11.03 -4.63
N ARG A 57 0.91 9.70 -4.80
CA ARG A 57 -0.16 8.85 -5.35
C ARG A 57 -1.38 8.82 -4.43
N ILE A 58 -1.19 8.73 -3.12
CA ILE A 58 -2.28 8.85 -2.14
C ILE A 58 -3.04 10.18 -2.31
N GLY A 59 -2.31 11.26 -2.57
CA GLY A 59 -2.83 12.60 -2.90
C GLY A 59 -3.53 12.70 -4.26
N GLY A 60 -3.49 11.66 -5.10
CA GLY A 60 -4.12 11.64 -6.42
C GLY A 60 -3.19 12.00 -7.58
N HIS A 61 -1.89 12.15 -7.35
CA HIS A 61 -0.94 12.39 -8.43
C HIS A 61 -0.94 11.23 -9.44
N GLY A 62 -0.94 11.55 -10.75
CA GLY A 62 -0.98 10.59 -11.85
C GLY A 62 -2.23 9.70 -11.88
N ILE A 63 -3.25 9.99 -11.07
CA ILE A 63 -4.59 9.42 -11.23
C ILE A 63 -5.32 10.24 -12.30
N VAL A 64 -6.13 9.63 -13.15
CA VAL A 64 -6.90 10.32 -14.20
C VAL A 64 -8.40 10.27 -13.84
N PRO A 65 -9.13 11.40 -13.82
CA PRO A 65 -8.76 12.79 -14.15
C PRO A 65 -8.27 13.60 -12.93
N ARG A 66 -7.31 13.06 -12.16
CA ARG A 66 -6.76 13.61 -10.89
C ARG A 66 -7.76 13.63 -9.73
N THR A 67 -8.76 12.77 -9.81
CA THR A 67 -9.72 12.54 -8.73
C THR A 67 -9.89 11.05 -8.49
N TRP A 68 -10.19 10.71 -7.24
CA TRP A 68 -10.41 9.33 -6.82
C TRP A 68 -11.89 8.98 -7.00
N ASN A 69 -12.19 7.91 -7.73
CA ASN A 69 -13.54 7.37 -7.81
C ASN A 69 -13.88 6.67 -6.50
N VAL A 70 -15.12 6.84 -6.03
CA VAL A 70 -15.62 6.18 -4.83
C VAL A 70 -15.92 4.71 -5.15
N GLY A 71 -15.31 3.81 -4.37
CA GLY A 71 -15.55 2.38 -4.41
C GLY A 71 -16.52 1.90 -3.32
N PRO A 72 -16.66 0.58 -3.14
CA PRO A 72 -17.46 0.01 -2.05
C PRO A 72 -16.89 0.40 -0.68
N ASP A 73 -17.76 0.35 0.33
CA ASP A 73 -17.42 0.66 1.71
C ASP A 73 -17.76 -0.49 2.68
N LYS A 74 -17.27 -0.36 3.91
CA LYS A 74 -17.77 -1.06 5.09
C LYS A 74 -18.04 -0.04 6.19
N LYS A 75 -19.12 0.75 6.07
CA LYS A 75 -19.46 1.83 7.02
C LYS A 75 -19.34 1.43 8.50
N ARG A 76 -19.87 0.24 8.86
CA ARG A 76 -19.82 -0.27 10.26
C ARG A 76 -18.40 -0.52 10.79
N LYS A 77 -17.42 -0.67 9.90
CA LYS A 77 -16.00 -0.86 10.24
C LYS A 77 -15.15 0.38 9.94
N GLY A 78 -15.77 1.47 9.48
CA GLY A 78 -15.08 2.70 9.11
C GLY A 78 -14.11 2.53 7.93
N ILE A 79 -14.40 1.63 6.97
CA ILE A 79 -13.52 1.38 5.82
C ILE A 79 -14.15 1.95 4.54
N GLN A 80 -13.36 2.70 3.77
CA GLN A 80 -13.76 3.24 2.47
C GLN A 80 -12.70 2.94 1.42
N VAL A 81 -13.11 2.38 0.27
CA VAL A 81 -12.23 2.18 -0.88
C VAL A 81 -12.45 3.27 -1.91
N TYR A 82 -11.36 3.66 -2.54
CA TYR A 82 -11.33 4.48 -3.73
C TYR A 82 -10.51 3.78 -4.81
N TRP A 83 -10.78 4.08 -6.07
CA TRP A 83 -10.01 3.57 -7.20
C TRP A 83 -9.84 4.65 -8.26
N GLY A 84 -8.85 4.51 -9.12
CA GLY A 84 -8.63 5.43 -10.22
C GLY A 84 -7.69 4.84 -11.26
N ASP A 85 -7.90 5.22 -12.51
CA ASP A 85 -6.99 4.86 -13.58
C ASP A 85 -5.68 5.65 -13.41
N VAL A 86 -4.56 4.98 -13.66
CA VAL A 86 -3.23 5.58 -13.55
C VAL A 86 -2.79 5.99 -14.95
N GLU A 87 -2.33 7.23 -15.09
CA GLU A 87 -1.77 7.75 -16.35
C GLU A 87 -0.69 6.80 -16.89
N ASN A 88 -0.82 6.46 -18.18
CA ASN A 88 0.06 5.53 -18.89
C ASN A 88 0.16 4.11 -18.29
N SER A 89 -0.89 3.65 -17.61
CA SER A 89 -0.96 2.30 -17.05
C SER A 89 -2.29 1.63 -17.40
N GLU A 90 -2.21 0.37 -17.84
CA GLU A 90 -3.39 -0.48 -18.06
C GLU A 90 -4.03 -0.94 -16.74
N TRP A 91 -3.30 -0.80 -15.64
CA TRP A 91 -3.70 -1.23 -14.31
C TRP A 91 -4.18 -0.05 -13.46
N PRO A 92 -5.38 -0.11 -12.87
CA PRO A 92 -5.87 0.92 -11.96
C PRO A 92 -5.16 0.84 -10.60
N ALA A 93 -5.17 1.95 -9.88
CA ALA A 93 -4.72 2.04 -8.50
C ALA A 93 -5.90 2.12 -7.52
N MET A 94 -5.69 1.54 -6.35
CA MET A 94 -6.68 1.40 -5.29
C MET A 94 -6.14 2.10 -4.05
N LYS A 95 -7.00 2.87 -3.39
CA LYS A 95 -6.69 3.54 -2.12
C LYS A 95 -7.78 3.21 -1.12
N THR A 96 -7.43 2.53 -0.04
CA THR A 96 -8.38 2.15 1.02
C THR A 96 -8.03 2.82 2.31
N MET A 97 -9.00 3.48 2.92
CA MET A 97 -8.85 4.17 4.20
C MET A 97 -9.58 3.40 5.28
N GLY A 98 -9.02 3.39 6.49
CA GLY A 98 -9.69 2.85 7.67
C GLY A 98 -9.09 3.34 8.98
N ARG A 99 -9.86 3.20 10.06
CA ARG A 99 -9.39 3.48 11.42
C ARG A 99 -9.00 2.19 12.11
N ILE A 100 -7.86 2.21 12.83
CA ILE A 100 -7.33 1.08 13.60
C ILE A 100 -7.24 1.47 15.07
N HIS A 101 -7.76 0.60 15.94
CA HIS A 101 -7.66 0.73 17.39
C HIS A 101 -6.33 0.17 17.92
N ALA A 102 -5.23 0.71 17.41
CA ALA A 102 -3.88 0.49 17.89
C ALA A 102 -2.99 1.67 17.48
N SER A 103 -1.82 1.80 18.11
CA SER A 103 -0.85 2.81 17.72
C SER A 103 -0.32 2.58 16.30
N ALA A 104 0.12 3.66 15.65
CA ALA A 104 0.75 3.59 14.35
C ALA A 104 1.98 2.66 14.37
N ASP A 105 2.77 2.66 15.45
CA ASP A 105 3.90 1.75 15.63
C ASP A 105 3.51 0.27 15.68
N THR A 106 2.42 -0.06 16.39
CA THR A 106 1.90 -1.43 16.41
C THR A 106 1.44 -1.87 15.02
N CYS A 107 0.73 -1.00 14.31
CA CYS A 107 0.30 -1.27 12.94
C CYS A 107 1.50 -1.44 12.00
N ALA A 108 2.50 -0.58 12.10
CA ALA A 108 3.71 -0.65 11.28
C ALA A 108 4.43 -1.99 11.48
N ARG A 109 4.65 -2.42 12.73
CA ARG A 109 5.26 -3.73 13.03
C ARG A 109 4.49 -4.89 12.40
N ILE A 110 3.16 -4.88 12.48
CA ILE A 110 2.32 -5.92 11.86
C ILE A 110 2.47 -5.90 10.33
N LEU A 111 2.46 -4.71 9.72
CA LEU A 111 2.49 -4.55 8.26
C LEU A 111 3.89 -4.81 7.66
N THR A 112 4.96 -4.59 8.41
CA THR A 112 6.33 -4.86 7.96
C THR A 112 6.78 -6.28 8.22
N ASP A 113 6.15 -7.02 9.14
CA ASP A 113 6.44 -8.44 9.39
C ASP A 113 5.97 -9.31 8.22
N ILE A 114 6.93 -9.86 7.49
CA ILE A 114 6.69 -10.72 6.33
C ILE A 114 5.80 -11.94 6.65
N ASN A 115 5.86 -12.45 7.88
CA ASN A 115 5.09 -13.61 8.31
C ASN A 115 3.62 -13.29 8.54
N MET A 116 3.28 -12.00 8.67
CA MET A 116 1.88 -11.54 8.76
C MET A 116 1.22 -11.44 7.39
N ALA A 117 1.97 -11.43 6.29
CA ALA A 117 1.39 -11.20 4.96
C ALA A 117 0.26 -12.19 4.59
N PRO A 118 0.39 -13.52 4.78
CA PRO A 118 -0.72 -14.47 4.54
C PRO A 118 -1.93 -14.28 5.48
N ARG A 119 -1.71 -13.69 6.66
CA ARG A 119 -2.79 -13.38 7.61
C ARG A 119 -3.53 -12.10 7.25
N LEU A 120 -2.81 -11.12 6.69
CA LEU A 120 -3.36 -9.84 6.25
C LEU A 120 -4.10 -9.98 4.92
N ASP A 121 -3.55 -10.74 3.98
CA ASP A 121 -4.12 -10.97 2.67
C ASP A 121 -4.24 -12.46 2.35
N LYS A 122 -5.48 -12.93 2.24
CA LYS A 122 -5.79 -14.34 1.91
C LYS A 122 -5.29 -14.77 0.52
N PHE A 123 -4.97 -13.83 -0.37
CA PHE A 123 -4.41 -14.17 -1.67
C PHE A 123 -2.92 -14.45 -1.58
N THR A 124 -2.25 -13.99 -0.52
CA THR A 124 -0.84 -14.27 -0.27
C THR A 124 -0.68 -15.67 0.32
N ARG A 125 0.09 -16.51 -0.37
CA ARG A 125 0.46 -17.86 0.06
C ARG A 125 1.64 -17.84 1.03
N SER A 126 2.67 -17.10 0.67
CA SER A 126 3.90 -17.00 1.46
C SER A 126 4.64 -15.72 1.12
N GLY A 127 5.43 -15.24 2.06
CA GLY A 127 6.44 -14.22 1.84
C GLY A 127 7.71 -14.59 2.59
N HIS A 128 8.87 -14.23 2.06
CA HIS A 128 10.14 -14.32 2.78
C HIS A 128 11.06 -13.17 2.42
N VAL A 129 11.91 -12.79 3.36
CA VAL A 129 12.99 -11.83 3.13
C VAL A 129 14.11 -12.56 2.39
N VAL A 130 14.45 -12.08 1.20
CA VAL A 130 15.56 -12.56 0.38
C VAL A 130 16.86 -11.89 0.81
N HIS A 131 16.81 -10.59 1.07
CA HIS A 131 17.97 -9.80 1.47
C HIS A 131 17.54 -8.60 2.31
N GLN A 132 18.25 -8.33 3.38
CA GLN A 132 18.02 -7.13 4.20
C GLN A 132 19.10 -6.10 3.87
N PHE A 133 18.69 -4.89 3.46
CA PHE A 133 19.62 -3.78 3.21
C PHE A 133 19.95 -3.06 4.52
N ASP A 134 18.94 -2.86 5.37
CA ASP A 134 19.03 -2.24 6.70
C ASP A 134 17.79 -2.57 7.55
N ASP A 135 17.67 -1.96 8.73
CA ASP A 135 16.57 -2.18 9.68
C ASP A 135 15.19 -1.80 9.13
N ALA A 136 15.13 -0.90 8.15
CA ALA A 136 13.89 -0.36 7.60
C ALA A 136 13.61 -0.81 6.17
N THR A 137 14.57 -1.48 5.52
CA THR A 137 14.53 -1.77 4.07
C THR A 137 15.02 -3.17 3.75
N ASP A 138 14.20 -3.93 3.04
CA ASP A 138 14.51 -5.31 2.68
C ASP A 138 13.86 -5.71 1.35
N LEU A 139 14.50 -6.67 0.68
CA LEU A 139 14.05 -7.34 -0.54
C LEU A 139 13.28 -8.60 -0.16
N ARG A 140 12.06 -8.69 -0.67
CA ARG A 140 11.07 -9.71 -0.34
C ARG A 140 10.67 -10.46 -1.58
N TYR A 141 10.41 -11.75 -1.41
CA TYR A 141 9.78 -12.58 -2.42
C TYR A 141 8.42 -13.06 -1.90
N PHE A 142 7.37 -12.80 -2.67
CA PHE A 142 6.00 -13.20 -2.35
C PHE A 142 5.46 -14.19 -3.36
N GLU A 143 4.58 -15.06 -2.89
CA GLU A 143 3.79 -15.95 -3.73
C GLU A 143 2.31 -15.79 -3.41
N THR A 144 1.48 -15.87 -4.43
CA THR A 144 0.02 -15.87 -4.26
C THR A 144 -0.59 -17.23 -4.53
N HIS A 145 -1.80 -17.42 -4.03
CA HIS A 145 -2.67 -18.49 -4.49
C HIS A 145 -3.18 -18.17 -5.90
N GLY A 146 -3.29 -19.20 -6.75
CA GLY A 146 -4.11 -19.10 -7.95
C GLY A 146 -5.58 -19.01 -7.54
N PHE A 147 -6.39 -18.33 -8.34
CA PHE A 147 -7.81 -18.14 -8.04
C PHE A 147 -8.67 -18.24 -9.31
N MET A 148 -9.62 -19.18 -9.29
CA MET A 148 -10.44 -19.51 -10.45
C MET A 148 -9.59 -19.87 -11.68
N VAL A 149 -9.60 -19.04 -12.72
CA VAL A 149 -8.85 -19.21 -13.99
C VAL A 149 -7.53 -18.45 -13.99
N ILE A 150 -7.16 -17.82 -12.88
CA ILE A 150 -5.98 -16.97 -12.75
C ILE A 150 -4.89 -17.78 -12.05
N ASP A 151 -3.80 -18.07 -12.78
CA ASP A 151 -2.60 -18.73 -12.25
C ASP A 151 -2.03 -18.04 -10.98
N PRO A 152 -1.25 -18.73 -10.15
CA PRO A 152 -0.55 -18.06 -9.07
C PRO A 152 0.48 -17.06 -9.61
N ARG A 153 0.75 -16.00 -8.82
CA ARG A 153 1.76 -14.99 -9.13
C ARG A 153 2.89 -15.04 -8.12
N ASP A 154 4.10 -14.75 -8.59
CA ASP A 154 5.22 -14.42 -7.72
C ASP A 154 5.58 -12.93 -7.87
N PHE A 155 6.17 -12.35 -6.83
CA PHE A 155 6.60 -10.95 -6.82
C PHE A 155 7.97 -10.84 -6.15
N CYS A 156 8.84 -10.01 -6.72
CA CYS A 156 10.12 -9.61 -6.12
C CYS A 156 10.04 -8.13 -5.82
N VAL A 157 10.04 -7.75 -4.54
CA VAL A 157 9.64 -6.42 -4.10
C VAL A 157 10.62 -5.93 -3.05
N ILE A 158 11.11 -4.69 -3.19
CA ILE A 158 11.82 -4.02 -2.10
C ILE A 158 10.80 -3.20 -1.34
N THR A 159 10.76 -3.40 -0.02
CA THR A 159 9.92 -2.66 0.90
C THR A 159 10.81 -1.80 1.78
N THR A 160 10.44 -0.53 1.95
CA THR A 160 11.07 0.39 2.88
C THR A 160 10.04 1.01 3.83
N SER A 161 10.46 1.39 5.02
CA SER A 161 9.66 2.15 5.97
C SER A 161 10.36 3.42 6.43
N LYS A 162 9.59 4.50 6.61
CA LYS A 162 10.11 5.81 7.03
C LYS A 162 9.12 6.50 7.95
N ARG A 163 9.63 7.03 9.07
CA ARG A 163 8.90 8.00 9.89
C ARG A 163 9.05 9.38 9.28
N LEU A 164 7.93 10.03 9.02
CA LEU A 164 7.87 11.38 8.47
C LEU A 164 8.05 12.41 9.60
N PRO A 165 8.49 13.65 9.27
CA PRO A 165 8.67 14.71 10.28
C PRO A 165 7.41 15.06 11.08
N ASP A 166 6.22 14.82 10.50
CA ASP A 166 4.92 15.06 11.13
C ASP A 166 4.43 13.87 11.99
N GLY A 167 5.27 12.86 12.20
CA GLY A 167 4.98 11.68 13.02
C GLY A 167 4.27 10.54 12.30
N ARG A 168 3.81 10.73 11.06
CA ARG A 168 3.25 9.64 10.24
C ARG A 168 4.32 8.57 9.94
N LEU A 169 3.88 7.35 9.70
CA LEU A 169 4.73 6.25 9.23
C LEU A 169 4.32 5.87 7.81
N ALA A 170 5.26 5.95 6.87
CA ALA A 170 5.08 5.49 5.50
C ALA A 170 5.82 4.16 5.30
N ILE A 171 5.17 3.20 4.64
CA ILE A 171 5.77 1.93 4.21
C ILE A 171 5.52 1.84 2.71
N ALA A 172 6.56 1.87 1.91
CA ALA A 172 6.47 1.86 0.45
C ALA A 172 7.13 0.60 -0.12
N SER A 173 6.56 0.07 -1.19
CA SER A 173 7.00 -1.18 -1.81
C SER A 173 6.93 -1.07 -3.32
N ARG A 174 8.00 -1.46 -4.00
CA ARG A 174 8.11 -1.46 -5.48
C ARG A 174 8.81 -2.72 -5.95
N SER A 175 8.37 -3.24 -7.09
CA SER A 175 8.98 -4.43 -7.67
C SER A 175 10.34 -4.14 -8.25
N VAL A 176 11.19 -5.15 -8.19
CA VAL A 176 12.48 -5.16 -8.87
C VAL A 176 12.58 -6.32 -9.84
N THR A 177 13.38 -6.12 -10.88
CA THR A 177 13.82 -7.15 -11.82
C THR A 177 15.27 -7.53 -11.52
N SER A 178 15.59 -8.80 -11.72
CA SER A 178 16.96 -9.31 -11.81
C SER A 178 16.87 -10.65 -12.51
N ILE A 179 17.48 -10.77 -13.69
CA ILE A 179 17.46 -12.03 -14.42
C ILE A 179 18.27 -13.12 -13.70
N ASP A 180 19.33 -12.72 -12.99
CA ASP A 180 20.24 -13.63 -12.31
C ASP A 180 19.70 -14.07 -10.94
N ASP A 181 19.05 -13.16 -10.20
CA ASP A 181 18.53 -13.46 -8.86
C ASP A 181 17.11 -14.03 -8.90
N PHE A 182 16.29 -13.62 -9.89
CA PHE A 182 14.84 -13.85 -9.89
C PHE A 182 14.33 -14.38 -11.23
N GLY A 183 14.85 -15.54 -11.64
CA GLY A 183 14.36 -16.29 -12.79
C GLY A 183 12.87 -16.64 -12.71
N ALA A 184 12.30 -17.04 -13.84
CA ALA A 184 10.90 -17.44 -13.92
C ALA A 184 10.63 -18.70 -13.11
N LYS A 185 9.59 -18.68 -12.28
CA LYS A 185 9.12 -19.85 -11.55
C LYS A 185 8.08 -20.61 -12.39
N VAL A 186 8.30 -21.91 -12.61
CA VAL A 186 7.38 -22.75 -13.38
C VAL A 186 5.99 -22.75 -12.75
N GLY A 187 4.97 -22.50 -13.58
CA GLY A 187 3.56 -22.45 -13.16
C GLY A 187 3.14 -21.15 -12.47
N TYR A 188 4.00 -20.14 -12.45
CA TYR A 188 3.71 -18.81 -11.91
C TYR A 188 3.86 -17.75 -12.99
N SER A 189 3.02 -16.73 -12.94
CA SER A 189 3.24 -15.48 -13.69
C SER A 189 3.93 -14.46 -12.79
N ARG A 190 4.96 -13.76 -13.29
CA ARG A 190 5.60 -12.67 -12.55
C ARG A 190 4.66 -11.47 -12.49
N GLY A 191 4.17 -11.15 -11.30
CA GLY A 191 3.47 -9.91 -11.03
C GLY A 191 4.45 -8.80 -10.67
N GLN A 192 4.02 -7.56 -10.86
CA GLN A 192 4.75 -6.36 -10.46
C GLN A 192 3.86 -5.48 -9.58
N ALA A 193 4.20 -5.40 -8.30
CA ALA A 193 3.80 -4.30 -7.44
C ALA A 193 4.46 -3.01 -7.98
N LEU A 194 3.76 -2.30 -8.87
CA LEU A 194 4.22 -1.05 -9.46
C LEU A 194 4.46 -0.02 -8.36
N LEU A 195 3.47 0.17 -7.48
CA LEU A 195 3.65 0.84 -6.20
C LEU A 195 2.58 0.34 -5.24
N THR A 196 3.01 -0.17 -4.10
CA THR A 196 2.11 -0.53 -3.00
C THR A 196 2.63 0.06 -1.70
N GLY A 197 1.76 0.21 -0.71
CA GLY A 197 2.22 0.73 0.57
C GLY A 197 1.12 1.10 1.54
N TYR A 198 1.59 1.61 2.67
CA TYR A 198 0.78 2.00 3.80
C TYR A 198 1.19 3.39 4.26
N LEU A 199 0.20 4.21 4.62
CA LEU A 199 0.42 5.45 5.38
C LEU A 199 -0.37 5.36 6.67
N LEU A 200 0.33 5.41 7.80
CA LEU A 200 -0.23 5.36 9.14
C LEU A 200 -0.14 6.75 9.76
N THR A 201 -1.29 7.28 10.16
CA THR A 201 -1.42 8.59 10.77
C THR A 201 -1.85 8.42 12.22
N PRO A 202 -0.95 8.68 13.20
CA PRO A 202 -1.34 8.66 14.61
C PRO A 202 -2.46 9.66 14.88
N GLU A 203 -3.43 9.28 15.72
CA GLU A 203 -4.44 10.22 16.20
C GLU A 203 -3.76 11.24 17.14
N PRO A 204 -3.86 12.57 16.88
CA PRO A 204 -3.08 13.58 17.62
C PRO A 204 -3.29 13.62 19.13
N LYS A 205 -4.46 13.17 19.61
CA LYS A 205 -4.85 13.21 21.03
C LYS A 205 -4.84 11.83 21.69
N ASP A 206 -4.70 10.76 20.91
CA ASP A 206 -4.79 9.40 21.40
C ASP A 206 -3.91 8.48 20.57
N HIS A 207 -2.63 8.40 20.95
CA HIS A 207 -1.64 7.59 20.26
C HIS A 207 -1.92 6.07 20.32
N ALA A 208 -2.96 5.61 21.03
CA ALA A 208 -3.44 4.24 20.97
C ALA A 208 -4.34 3.98 19.76
N ASN A 209 -4.60 5.00 18.92
CA ASN A 209 -5.37 4.90 17.69
C ASN A 209 -4.59 5.50 16.52
N CYS A 210 -4.84 4.99 15.31
CA CYS A 210 -4.33 5.59 14.08
C CYS A 210 -5.29 5.37 12.92
N ASP A 211 -5.22 6.25 11.93
CA ASP A 211 -5.79 6.02 10.61
C ASP A 211 -4.76 5.33 9.72
N VAL A 212 -5.23 4.44 8.85
CA VAL A 212 -4.42 3.76 7.83
C VAL A 212 -4.95 4.07 6.44
N ILE A 213 -4.03 4.32 5.52
CA ILE A 213 -4.28 4.27 4.08
C ILE A 213 -3.48 3.10 3.51
N VAL A 214 -4.16 2.17 2.85
CA VAL A 214 -3.56 1.13 2.01
C VAL A 214 -3.61 1.62 0.57
N TYR A 215 -2.45 1.71 -0.09
CA TYR A 215 -2.35 2.00 -1.52
C TYR A 215 -1.88 0.76 -2.26
N ALA A 216 -2.54 0.45 -3.38
CA ALA A 216 -2.14 -0.67 -4.23
C ALA A 216 -2.29 -0.31 -5.71
N HIS A 217 -1.18 -0.34 -6.43
CA HIS A 217 -1.10 -0.31 -7.89
C HIS A 217 -0.25 -1.49 -8.33
N VAL A 218 -0.89 -2.49 -8.92
CA VAL A 218 -0.29 -3.80 -9.18
C VAL A 218 -0.61 -4.22 -10.61
N ASP A 219 0.45 -4.52 -11.35
CA ASP A 219 0.39 -5.29 -12.59
C ASP A 219 0.43 -6.77 -12.23
N PHE A 220 -0.64 -7.51 -12.53
CA PHE A 220 -0.70 -8.93 -12.22
C PHE A 220 -0.10 -9.83 -13.31
N GLY A 221 0.32 -9.25 -14.44
CA GLY A 221 0.79 -9.94 -15.62
C GLY A 221 -0.26 -10.88 -16.23
N GLY A 222 0.08 -11.41 -17.41
CA GLY A 222 -0.77 -12.36 -18.13
C GLY A 222 -2.10 -11.77 -18.57
N SER A 223 -3.06 -12.63 -18.92
CA SER A 223 -4.33 -12.24 -19.53
C SER A 223 -5.48 -12.24 -18.53
N ILE A 224 -5.51 -11.28 -17.61
CA ILE A 224 -6.64 -11.12 -16.67
C ILE A 224 -7.69 -10.17 -17.27
N PRO A 225 -8.98 -10.57 -17.34
CA PRO A 225 -10.04 -9.68 -17.80
C PRO A 225 -10.18 -8.43 -16.90
N SER A 226 -10.35 -7.25 -17.51
CA SER A 226 -10.40 -5.96 -16.78
C SER A 226 -11.48 -5.89 -15.68
N SER A 227 -12.61 -6.56 -15.87
CA SER A 227 -13.67 -6.65 -14.86
C SER A 227 -13.20 -7.38 -13.59
N MET A 228 -12.37 -8.41 -13.73
CA MET A 228 -11.79 -9.15 -12.61
C MET A 228 -10.72 -8.33 -11.89
N ILE A 229 -9.87 -7.60 -12.63
CA ILE A 229 -8.86 -6.70 -12.05
C ILE A 229 -9.51 -5.73 -11.07
N LYS A 230 -10.59 -5.08 -11.51
CA LYS A 230 -11.33 -4.12 -10.68
C LYS A 230 -11.99 -4.79 -9.48
N MET A 231 -12.61 -5.96 -9.67
CA MET A 231 -13.23 -6.71 -8.58
C MET A 231 -12.22 -7.07 -7.48
N PHE A 232 -11.05 -7.58 -7.85
CA PHE A 232 -10.01 -7.96 -6.88
C PHE A 232 -9.36 -6.76 -6.23
N GLY A 233 -9.00 -5.75 -7.02
CA GLY A 233 -8.40 -4.53 -6.51
C GLY A 233 -9.30 -3.80 -5.52
N LEU A 234 -10.64 -3.86 -5.68
CA LEU A 234 -11.56 -3.27 -4.71
C LEU A 234 -11.78 -4.14 -3.46
N ALA A 235 -11.61 -5.46 -3.56
CA ALA A 235 -11.90 -6.37 -2.46
C ALA A 235 -10.69 -6.63 -1.54
N ALA A 236 -9.49 -6.83 -2.09
CA ALA A 236 -8.32 -7.24 -1.32
C ALA A 236 -7.88 -6.17 -0.29
N PRO A 237 -7.76 -4.87 -0.64
CA PRO A 237 -7.40 -3.83 0.32
C PRO A 237 -8.39 -3.67 1.49
N ILE A 238 -9.70 -3.88 1.27
CA ILE A 238 -10.69 -3.93 2.38
C ILE A 238 -10.32 -5.05 3.34
N LYS A 239 -10.02 -6.24 2.81
CA LYS A 239 -9.67 -7.40 3.63
C LYS A 239 -8.39 -7.19 4.42
N ILE A 240 -7.38 -6.54 3.82
CA ILE A 240 -6.15 -6.16 4.53
C ILE A 240 -6.48 -5.26 5.73
N VAL A 241 -7.31 -4.22 5.54
CA VAL A 241 -7.70 -3.34 6.65
C VAL A 241 -8.53 -4.08 7.71
N GLU A 242 -9.48 -4.94 7.32
CA GLU A 242 -10.26 -5.75 8.27
C GLU A 242 -9.38 -6.70 9.08
N GLN A 243 -8.38 -7.32 8.46
CA GLN A 243 -7.43 -8.21 9.14
C GLN A 243 -6.49 -7.41 10.04
N LEU A 244 -6.00 -6.25 9.60
CA LEU A 244 -5.21 -5.36 10.44
C LEU A 244 -5.98 -4.94 11.69
N GLN A 245 -7.25 -4.53 11.57
CA GLN A 245 -8.13 -4.24 12.70
C GLN A 245 -8.20 -5.41 13.68
N THR A 246 -8.36 -6.64 13.15
CA THR A 246 -8.48 -7.86 13.97
C THR A 246 -7.17 -8.20 14.69
N ILE A 247 -6.06 -8.23 13.96
CA ILE A 247 -4.74 -8.60 14.48
C ILE A 247 -4.25 -7.55 15.49
N ALA A 248 -4.45 -6.26 15.21
CA ALA A 248 -4.03 -5.19 16.10
C ALA A 248 -4.71 -5.25 17.47
N VAL A 249 -6.01 -5.62 17.52
CA VAL A 249 -6.73 -5.84 18.79
C VAL A 249 -6.15 -7.03 19.55
N GLN A 250 -5.82 -8.13 18.88
CA GLN A 250 -5.24 -9.32 19.50
C GLN A 250 -3.87 -9.01 20.12
N VAL A 251 -3.00 -8.31 19.37
CA VAL A 251 -1.66 -7.92 19.83
C VAL A 251 -1.75 -6.95 21.01
N THR A 252 -2.65 -5.97 20.96
CA THR A 252 -2.81 -4.98 22.03
C THR A 252 -3.37 -5.61 23.31
N SER A 253 -4.34 -6.52 23.17
CA SER A 253 -4.93 -7.25 24.31
C SER A 253 -3.90 -8.16 24.98
N ALA A 254 -3.03 -8.83 24.21
CA ALA A 254 -1.98 -9.68 24.75
C ALA A 254 -0.88 -8.90 25.49
N ALA A 255 -0.68 -7.62 25.16
CA ALA A 255 0.33 -6.76 25.80
C ALA A 255 -0.13 -6.14 27.13
N THR A 256 -1.42 -6.26 27.50
CA THR A 256 -1.95 -5.79 28.79
C THR A 256 -2.15 -7.00 29.70
N PRO A 257 -1.25 -7.30 30.66
CA PRO A 257 -1.52 -8.35 31.63
C PRO A 257 -2.72 -7.94 32.48
N SER A 258 -3.63 -8.88 32.72
CA SER A 258 -4.73 -8.74 33.66
C SER A 258 -4.23 -8.13 34.97
N ALA A 259 -4.64 -6.90 35.27
CA ALA A 259 -4.47 -6.32 36.59
C ALA A 259 -5.20 -7.25 37.56
N SER A 260 -4.44 -8.06 38.27
CA SER A 260 -4.96 -9.01 39.25
C SER A 260 -5.42 -8.22 40.47
N ILE A 261 -6.67 -8.49 40.86
CA ILE A 261 -7.43 -7.92 41.97
C ILE A 261 -6.76 -8.24 43.31
#